data_AF-A0A2A4JI72-F1
#
_entry.id   AF-A0A2A4JI72-F1
#
_cell.length_a   1.000
_cell.length_b   1.000
_cell.length_c   1.000
_cell.angle_alpha   90.00
_cell.angle_beta   90.00
_cell.angle_gamma   90.00
#
_symmetry.space_group_name_H-M   'P 1'
#
loop_
_entity.id
_entity.type
_entity.pdbx_description
1 polymer ?
#
loop_
_entity_poly.entity_id
_entity_poly.type
_entity_poly.pdbx_seq_one_letter_code
_entity_poly.pdbx_strand_id
1 'polypeptide(L)'
;MYLESKGIWDEDAEKTCLKESRDTVVRTMQEAEKKKRPHWKEMLEDVYYEMPPRIQKQMQQMEEHLKKYPDKYPLDQYQTD
;
A
#
# COMPACT_ATOMS: atom_id res chain seq x y z
N MET A 1 -30.27 15.98 17.65
CA MET A 1 -28.85 16.33 17.42
C MET A 1 -28.72 17.78 16.92
N TYR A 2 -27.52 18.38 16.94
CA TYR A 2 -27.32 19.77 16.49
C TYR A 2 -27.55 19.96 14.98
N LEU A 3 -27.24 18.95 14.16
CA LEU A 3 -27.42 19.03 12.70
C LEU A 3 -28.89 18.87 12.27
N GLU A 4 -29.61 17.96 12.93
CA GLU A 4 -31.07 17.80 12.76
C GLU A 4 -31.83 19.04 13.24
N SER A 5 -31.42 19.64 14.37
CA SER A 5 -32.06 20.86 14.88
C SER A 5 -31.84 22.08 13.98
N LYS A 6 -30.87 22.02 13.08
CA LYS A 6 -30.61 23.01 12.03
C LYS A 6 -31.24 22.65 10.68
N GLY A 7 -31.90 21.50 10.55
CA GLY A 7 -32.50 21.02 9.30
C GLY A 7 -31.48 20.66 8.22
N ILE A 8 -30.22 20.42 8.59
CA ILE A 8 -29.12 20.08 7.68
C ILE A 8 -28.97 18.55 7.53
N TRP A 9 -29.58 17.80 8.43
CA TRP A 9 -29.47 16.34 8.52
C TRP A 9 -30.81 15.69 8.83
N ASP A 10 -31.05 14.55 8.21
CA ASP A 10 -32.24 13.71 8.42
C ASP A 10 -31.86 12.21 8.37
N GLU A 11 -32.84 11.35 8.65
CA GLU A 11 -32.61 9.89 8.68
C GLU A 11 -32.20 9.30 7.32
N ASP A 12 -32.61 9.91 6.21
CA ASP A 12 -32.29 9.41 4.87
C ASP A 12 -30.86 9.80 4.48
N ALA A 13 -30.41 10.98 4.88
CA ALA A 13 -29.02 11.42 4.81
C ALA A 13 -28.12 10.53 5.67
N GLU A 14 -28.53 10.17 6.89
CA GLU A 14 -27.79 9.24 7.76
C GLU A 14 -27.63 7.86 7.10
N LYS A 15 -28.73 7.27 6.62
CA LYS A 15 -28.71 5.96 5.95
C LYS A 15 -27.83 5.97 4.70
N THR A 16 -27.89 7.04 3.91
CA THR A 16 -27.09 7.20 2.68
C THR A 16 -25.61 7.35 3.03
N CYS A 17 -25.28 8.23 3.97
CA CYS A 17 -23.90 8.46 4.43
C CYS A 17 -23.26 7.17 4.97
N LEU A 18 -23.98 6.40 5.78
CA LEU A 18 -23.49 5.14 6.33
C LEU A 18 -23.20 4.13 5.21
N LYS A 19 -24.10 4.02 4.24
CA LYS A 19 -23.93 3.14 3.09
C LYS A 19 -22.74 3.55 2.23
N GLU A 20 -22.65 4.82 1.87
CA GLU A 20 -21.55 5.35 1.05
C GLU A 20 -20.19 5.22 1.75
N SER A 21 -20.15 5.46 3.06
CA SER A 21 -18.94 5.29 3.87
C SER A 21 -18.49 3.82 3.86
N ARG A 22 -19.41 2.89 4.06
CA ARG A 22 -19.11 1.45 3.99
C ARG A 22 -18.60 1.05 2.61
N ASP A 23 -19.30 1.45 1.56
CA ASP A 23 -18.94 1.11 0.18
C ASP A 23 -17.56 1.69 -0.18
N THR A 24 -17.26 2.90 0.28
CA THR A 24 -15.95 3.54 0.09
C THR A 24 -14.84 2.75 0.78
N VAL A 25 -15.01 2.39 2.05
CA VAL A 25 -14.01 1.62 2.80
C VAL A 25 -13.76 0.26 2.13
N VAL A 26 -14.83 -0.47 1.79
CA VAL A 26 -14.71 -1.79 1.15
C VAL A 26 -14.00 -1.67 -0.20
N ARG A 27 -14.36 -0.69 -1.02
CA ARG A 27 -13.70 -0.46 -2.31
C ARG A 27 -12.21 -0.15 -2.13
N THR A 28 -11.87 0.77 -1.22
CA THR A 28 -10.46 1.13 -0.99
C THR A 28 -9.65 -0.04 -0.45
N MET A 29 -10.23 -0.90 0.39
CA MET A 29 -9.57 -2.13 0.83
C MET A 29 -9.30 -3.09 -0.34
N GLN A 30 -10.30 -3.34 -1.20
CA GLN A 30 -10.14 -4.19 -2.38
C GLN A 30 -9.10 -3.64 -3.37
N GLU A 31 -9.06 -2.33 -3.55
CA GLU A 31 -8.04 -1.67 -4.38
C GLU A 31 -6.65 -1.82 -3.76
N ALA A 32 -6.52 -1.65 -2.45
CA ALA A 32 -5.25 -1.81 -1.75
C ALA A 32 -4.73 -3.26 -1.79
N GLU A 33 -5.61 -4.26 -1.63
CA GLU A 33 -5.25 -5.68 -1.69
C GLU A 33 -4.79 -6.13 -3.09
N LYS A 34 -5.32 -5.49 -4.14
CA LYS A 34 -4.90 -5.76 -5.53
C LYS A 34 -3.57 -5.12 -5.90
N LYS A 35 -3.11 -4.11 -5.15
CA LYS A 35 -1.83 -3.46 -5.43
C LYS A 35 -0.69 -4.42 -5.12
N LYS A 36 0.26 -4.49 -6.06
CA LYS A 36 1.51 -5.19 -5.84
C LYS A 36 2.29 -4.54 -4.71
N ARG A 37 3.04 -5.36 -3.97
CA ARG A 37 3.97 -4.91 -2.94
C ARG A 37 5.02 -3.97 -3.57
N PRO A 38 5.54 -2.99 -2.80
CA PRO A 38 6.60 -2.10 -3.27
C PRO A 38 7.82 -2.90 -3.73
N HIS A 39 8.68 -2.32 -4.57
CA HIS A 39 9.83 -3.03 -5.11
C HIS A 39 10.75 -3.48 -3.95
N TRP A 40 11.36 -4.68 -4.03
CA TRP A 40 12.16 -5.21 -2.93
C TRP A 40 13.36 -4.32 -2.54
N LYS A 41 13.86 -3.51 -3.50
CA LYS A 41 14.94 -2.53 -3.27
C LYS A 41 14.55 -1.45 -2.27
N GLU A 42 13.27 -1.07 -2.22
CA GLU A 42 12.76 -0.06 -1.28
C GLU A 42 13.02 -0.46 0.18
N MET A 43 13.24 -1.76 0.47
CA MET A 43 13.65 -2.24 1.80
C MET A 43 15.01 -1.67 2.26
N LEU A 44 15.88 -1.30 1.31
CA LEU A 44 17.24 -0.81 1.56
C LEU A 44 17.40 0.69 1.29
N GLU A 45 16.39 1.30 0.67
CA GLU A 45 16.30 2.75 0.44
C GLU A 45 15.83 3.46 1.73
N ASP A 46 16.05 4.78 1.81
CA ASP A 46 15.67 5.65 2.93
C ASP A 46 16.19 5.28 4.34
N VAL A 47 17.13 4.34 4.46
CA VAL A 47 17.78 4.01 5.75
C VAL A 47 18.65 5.17 6.25
N TYR A 48 19.30 5.88 5.33
CA TYR A 48 20.13 7.06 5.56
C TYR A 48 19.84 8.08 4.46
N TYR A 49 20.19 9.35 4.71
CA TYR A 49 20.08 10.41 3.69
C TYR A 49 20.83 10.04 2.39
N GLU A 50 22.01 9.43 2.54
CA GLU A 50 22.77 8.85 1.44
C GLU A 50 23.03 7.37 1.70
N MET A 51 22.81 6.52 0.69
CA MET A 51 23.00 5.09 0.82
C MET A 51 24.50 4.74 1.01
N PRO A 52 24.92 4.22 2.17
CA PRO A 52 26.32 3.90 2.41
C PRO A 52 26.81 2.76 1.49
N PRO A 53 28.11 2.70 1.16
CA PRO A 53 28.67 1.66 0.27
C PRO A 53 28.39 0.22 0.71
N ARG A 54 28.29 -0.01 2.03
CA ARG A 54 27.95 -1.33 2.58
C ARG A 54 26.53 -1.76 2.19
N ILE A 55 25.56 -0.85 2.22
CA ILE A 55 24.16 -1.13 1.88
C ILE A 55 24.03 -1.33 0.36
N GLN A 56 24.74 -0.52 -0.44
CA GLN A 56 24.83 -0.72 -1.90
C GLN A 56 25.35 -2.13 -2.24
N LYS A 57 26.39 -2.60 -1.54
CA LYS A 57 26.91 -3.96 -1.71
C LYS A 57 25.89 -5.04 -1.34
N GLN A 58 25.13 -4.84 -0.26
CA GLN A 58 24.06 -5.76 0.15
C GLN A 58 22.93 -5.82 -0.90
N MET A 59 22.57 -4.66 -1.46
CA MET A 59 21.59 -4.58 -2.54
C MET A 59 22.02 -5.36 -3.78
N GLN A 60 23.29 -5.22 -4.20
CA GLN A 60 23.84 -5.98 -5.34
C GLN A 60 23.83 -7.49 -5.10
N GLN A 61 24.23 -7.94 -3.90
CA GLN A 61 24.20 -9.36 -3.53
C GLN A 61 22.77 -9.93 -3.58
N MET A 62 21.78 -9.16 -3.14
CA MET A 62 20.38 -9.56 -3.20
C MET A 62 19.88 -9.63 -4.65
N GLU A 63 20.28 -8.69 -5.51
CA GLU A 63 19.94 -8.71 -6.93
C GLU A 63 20.51 -9.95 -7.64
N GLU A 64 21.77 -10.28 -7.39
CA GLU A 64 22.40 -11.50 -7.92
C GLU A 64 21.72 -12.77 -7.43
N HIS A 65 21.33 -12.80 -6.14
CA HIS A 65 20.63 -13.94 -5.54
C HIS A 65 19.24 -14.16 -6.15
N LEU A 66 18.47 -13.09 -6.35
CA LEU A 66 17.15 -13.16 -6.99
C LEU A 66 17.25 -13.55 -8.47
N LYS A 67 18.29 -13.10 -9.19
CA LYS A 67 18.57 -13.54 -10.56
C LYS A 67 18.90 -15.03 -10.64
N LYS A 68 19.61 -15.56 -9.64
CA LYS A 68 20.02 -16.97 -9.60
C LYS A 68 18.89 -17.90 -9.14
N TYR A 69 18.00 -17.42 -8.25
CA TYR A 69 16.93 -18.21 -7.65
C TYR A 69 15.55 -17.54 -7.75
N PRO A 70 15.08 -17.15 -8.95
CA PRO A 70 13.80 -16.45 -9.10
C PRO A 70 12.63 -17.31 -8.66
N ASP A 71 12.69 -18.62 -8.92
CA ASP A 71 11.61 -19.58 -8.59
C ASP A 71 11.40 -19.82 -7.09
N LYS A 72 12.29 -19.28 -6.24
CA LYS A 72 12.23 -19.43 -4.78
C LYS A 72 11.52 -18.25 -4.09
N TYR A 73 11.20 -17.20 -4.83
CA TYR A 73 10.60 -15.98 -4.28
C TYR A 73 9.35 -15.58 -5.08
N PRO A 74 8.31 -15.06 -4.41
CA PRO A 74 7.08 -14.61 -5.07
C PRO A 74 7.27 -13.23 -5.71
N LEU A 75 8.17 -13.13 -6.70
CA LEU A 75 8.54 -11.89 -7.38
C LEU A 75 7.38 -11.27 -8.17
N ASP A 76 6.38 -12.08 -8.54
CA ASP A 76 5.15 -11.65 -9.21
C ASP A 76 4.28 -10.70 -8.36
N GLN A 77 4.39 -10.80 -7.03
CA GLN A 77 3.67 -9.97 -6.07
C GLN A 77 4.30 -8.59 -5.85
N TYR A 78 5.50 -8.33 -6.40
CA TYR A 78 6.24 -7.08 -6.23
C TYR A 78 6.17 -6.23 -7.50
N GLN A 79 6.29 -4.91 -7.34
CA GLN A 79 6.44 -3.96 -8.46
C GLN A 79 7.81 -4.16 -9.15
N THR A 80 7.88 -3.82 -10.44
CA THR A 80 9.06 -4.13 -11.29
C THR A 80 10.04 -2.95 -11.44
N ASP A 81 9.67 -1.74 -11.00
CA ASP A 81 10.48 -0.52 -11.05
C ASP A 81 10.47 0.19 -9.68
#